data_AF-A0A1Y2X189-F1
#
_entry.id   AF-A0A1Y2X189-F1
#
_cell.length_a   1.000
_cell.length_b   1.000
_cell.length_c   1.000
_cell.angle_alpha   90.00
_cell.angle_beta   90.00
_cell.angle_gamma   90.00
#
_symmetry.space_group_name_H-M   'P 1'
#
loop_
_entity.id
_entity.type
_entity.pdbx_description
1 polymer ?
#
loop_
_entity_poly.entity_id
_entity_poly.type
_entity_poly.pdbx_seq_one_letter_code
_entity_poly.pdbx_strand_id
1 'polypeptide(L)' 'MEHIFAVSTRNVDPARLSGELKSIFGRGGYRIEMRHSTYRVYANHQLPENGYFRLYKYIY' A
#
# COMPACT_ATOMS: atom_id res chain seq x y z
N MET A 1 13.01 10.54 1.10
CA MET A 1 12.02 10.49 2.19
C MET A 1 11.10 9.31 1.90
N GLU A 2 11.01 8.33 2.79
CA GLU A 2 10.08 7.21 2.64
C GLU A 2 8.68 7.62 3.11
N HIS A 3 7.66 7.27 2.34
CA HIS A 3 6.26 7.51 2.68
C HIS A 3 5.66 6.24 3.28
N ILE A 4 5.01 6.38 4.42
CA ILE A 4 4.42 5.25 5.15
C ILE A 4 2.91 5.44 5.23
N PHE A 5 2.16 4.42 4.86
CA PHE A 5 0.72 4.36 5.08
C PHE A 5 0.29 3.00 5.61
N ALA A 6 -0.79 3.00 6.37
CA ALA A 6 -1.37 1.82 7.00
C ALA A 6 -2.63 1.40 6.25
N VAL A 7 -2.77 0.10 6.03
CA VAL A 7 -3.91 -0.52 5.34
C VAL A 7 -4.45 -1.64 6.23
N SER A 8 -5.75 -1.70 6.44
CA SER A 8 -6.34 -2.76 7.27
C SER A 8 -6.28 -4.12 6.55
N THR A 9 -5.84 -5.17 7.25
CA THR A 9 -5.78 -6.54 6.68
C THR A 9 -7.18 -7.17 6.60
N ARG A 10 -8.19 -6.59 7.26
CA ARG A 10 -9.55 -7.16 7.29
C ARG A 10 -10.24 -7.14 5.92
N ASN A 11 -9.89 -6.18 5.08
CA ASN A 11 -10.59 -5.92 3.82
C ASN A 11 -9.69 -6.05 2.58
N VAL A 12 -8.43 -6.46 2.76
CA VAL A 12 -7.47 -6.52 1.65
C VAL A 12 -6.69 -7.83 1.66
N ASP A 13 -6.74 -8.50 0.51
CA ASP A 13 -5.85 -9.62 0.22
C ASP A 13 -4.43 -9.10 -0.05
N PRO A 14 -3.38 -9.69 0.55
CA PRO A 14 -2.01 -9.22 0.40
C PRO A 14 -1.49 -9.31 -1.04
N ALA A 15 -1.91 -10.30 -1.83
CA ALA A 15 -1.51 -10.40 -3.24
C ALA A 15 -2.17 -9.28 -4.06
N ARG A 16 -3.44 -8.97 -3.78
CA ARG A 16 -4.15 -7.85 -4.39
C ARG A 16 -3.53 -6.50 -4.02
N LEU A 17 -3.19 -6.28 -2.75
CA LEU A 17 -2.50 -5.07 -2.29
C LEU A 17 -1.14 -4.92 -2.99
N SER A 18 -0.36 -6.00 -3.07
CA SER A 18 0.94 -5.99 -3.78
C SER A 18 0.77 -5.69 -5.28
N GLY A 19 -0.26 -6.22 -5.92
CA GLY A 19 -0.57 -5.91 -7.31
C GLY A 19 -0.88 -4.43 -7.56
N GLU A 20 -1.73 -3.83 -6.72
CA GLU A 20 -2.06 -2.40 -6.79
C GLU A 20 -0.81 -1.54 -6.57
N LEU A 21 0.00 -1.88 -5.57
CA LEU A 21 1.25 -1.17 -5.26
C LEU A 21 2.27 -1.28 -6.39
N LYS A 22 2.40 -2.45 -7.02
CA LYS A 22 3.24 -2.64 -8.21
C LYS A 22 2.75 -1.80 -9.39
N SER A 23 1.43 -1.65 -9.57
CA SER A 23 0.87 -0.78 -10.61
C SER A 23 1.13 0.70 -10.34
N ILE A 24 1.27 1.11 -9.08
CA ILE A 24 1.47 2.50 -8.68
C ILE A 24 2.96 2.87 -8.66
N PHE A 25 3.78 2.06 -8.01
CA PHE A 25 5.18 2.35 -7.73
C PHE A 25 6.17 1.59 -8.63
N GLY A 26 5.68 0.71 -9.50
CA GLY A 26 6.54 -0.17 -10.29
C GLY A 26 7.19 -1.28 -9.47
N ARG A 27 8.16 -1.96 -10.08
CA ARG A 27 8.84 -3.12 -9.46
C ARG A 27 9.94 -2.62 -8.52
N GLY A 28 9.72 -2.74 -7.20
CA GLY A 28 10.73 -2.42 -6.17
C GLY A 28 10.61 -1.03 -5.53
N GLY A 29 9.59 -0.24 -5.87
CA GLY A 29 9.35 1.07 -5.27
C GLY A 29 8.64 1.04 -3.90
N TYR A 30 8.34 -0.16 -3.37
CA TYR A 30 7.57 -0.35 -2.15
C TYR A 30 7.97 -1.60 -1.37
N ARG A 31 7.71 -1.60 -0.06
CA ARG A 31 7.82 -2.73 0.86
C ARG A 31 6.55 -2.82 1.69
N ILE A 32 6.05 -4.03 1.93
CA ILE A 32 4.87 -4.28 2.77
C ILE A 32 5.34 -5.06 4.00
N GLU A 33 4.94 -4.61 5.17
CA GLU A 33 5.13 -5.32 6.44
C GLU A 33 3.78 -5.56 7.09
N MET A 34 3.47 -6.81 7.44
CA MET A 34 2.25 -7.13 8.19
C MET A 34 2.55 -7.06 9.68
N ARG A 35 1.78 -6.25 10.41
CA ARG A 35 1.79 -6.20 11.87
C ARG A 35 0.36 -6.37 12.39
N HIS A 36 0.13 -7.46 13.12
CA HIS A 36 -1.20 -7.85 13.61
C HIS A 36 -2.25 -7.85 12.49
N SER A 37 -3.15 -6.85 12.47
CA SER A 37 -4.23 -6.71 11.49
C SER A 37 -4.05 -5.50 10.57
N THR A 38 -2.80 -5.08 10.37
CA THR A 38 -2.46 -3.92 9.54
C THR A 38 -1.27 -4.23 8.63
N TYR A 39 -1.42 -3.95 7.34
CA TYR A 39 -0.30 -3.86 6.41
C TYR A 39 0.27 -2.44 6.47
N ARG A 40 1.53 -2.33 6.85
CA ARG A 40 2.32 -1.10 6.72
C ARG A 40 3.01 -1.14 5.38
N VAL A 41 2.74 -0.12 4.57
CA VAL A 41 3.38 0.03 3.27
C VAL A 41 4.38 1.17 3.36
N TYR A 42 5.62 0.85 3.01
CA TYR A 42 6.73 1.78 2.90
C TYR A 42 6.98 1.98 1.41
N ALA A 43 6.90 3.22 0.94
CA ALA A 43 7.12 3.56 -0.45
C ALA A 43 8.25 4.59 -0.58
N ASN A 44 9.08 4.44 -1.61
CA ASN A 44 10.18 5.37 -1.89
C ASN A 44 9.69 6.73 -2.42
N HIS A 45 8.44 6.78 -2.89
CA HIS A 45 7.80 7.96 -3.46
C HIS A 45 6.45 8.18 -2.79
N GLN A 46 5.98 9.43 -2.84
CA GLN A 46 4.63 9.75 -2.44
C GLN A 46 3.63 9.00 -3.32
N LEU A 47 2.53 8.54 -2.72
CA LEU A 47 1.40 8.02 -3.47
C LEU A 47 0.92 9.10 -4.46
N PRO A 48 0.78 8.81 -5.76
CA PRO A 48 0.12 9.74 -6.67
C PRO A 48 -1.35 9.91 -6.25
N GLU A 49 -2.00 11.03 -6.56
CA GLU A 49 -3.41 11.28 -6.20
C GLU A 49 -4.34 10.13 -6.60
N ASN A 50 -4.15 9.53 -7.78
CA ASN A 50 -4.88 8.34 -8.22
C ASN A 50 -4.60 7.08 -7.36
N GLY A 51 -3.40 6.99 -6.78
CA GLY A 51 -3.01 5.92 -5.86
C GLY A 51 -3.77 6.01 -4.54
N TYR A 52 -3.99 7.22 -4.02
CA TYR A 52 -4.83 7.43 -2.84
C TYR A 52 -6.27 6.98 -3.09
N PHE A 53 -6.85 7.34 -4.24
CA PHE A 53 -8.22 6.92 -4.58
C PHE A 53 -8.36 5.39 -4.69
N ARG A 54 -7.35 4.72 -5.25
CA ARG A 54 -7.31 3.25 -5.37
C ARG A 54 -7.09 2.55 -4.03
N LEU A 55 -6.36 3.17 -3.10
CA LEU A 55 -6.08 2.58 -1.80
C LEU A 55 -7.07 3.00 -0.71
N TYR A 56 -7.85 4.07 -0.92
CA TYR A 56 -8.86 4.57 0.02
C TYR A 56 -9.90 3.51 0.40
N LYS A 57 -10.25 2.60 -0.51
CA LYS A 57 -11.10 1.42 -0.20
C LYS A 57 -10.51 0.46 0.84
N TYR A 58 -9.22 0.57 1.14
CA TYR A 58 -8.49 -0.31 2.06
C TYR A 58 -7.87 0.43 3.26
N ILE A 59 -7.76 1.75 3.18
CA ILE A 59 -7.28 2.63 4.25
C ILE A 59 -8.52 3.05 5.06
N TYR A 60 -8.69 2.41 6.22
CA TYR A 60 -9.66 2.78 7.27
C TYR A 60 -8.88 3.08 8.54
#